data_AF-A0A7V6DYL5-F1
#
_entry.id   AF-A0A7V6DYL5-F1
#
_cell.length_a   1.000
_cell.length_b   1.000
_cell.length_c   1.000
_cell.angle_alpha   90.00
_cell.angle_beta   90.00
_cell.angle_gamma   90.00
#
_symmetry.space_group_name_H-M   'P 1'
#
loop_
_entity.id
_entity.type
_entity.pdbx_description
1 polymer ?
#
loop_
_entity_poly.entity_id
_entity_poly.type
_entity_poly.pdbx_seq_one_letter_code
_entity_poly.pdbx_strand_id
1 'polypeptide(L)' 'MNYLVFLGAIGTTEVILIVLIVVLLFGGRKIPELMKGLGQGLHEFKKASKGETQSNNDNTSTEVKK' A
#
# COMPACT_ATOMS: atom_id res chain seq x y z
N MET A 1 5.41 -15.50 -31.85
CA MET A 1 6.44 -14.46 -31.77
C MET A 1 5.76 -13.11 -31.53
N ASN A 2 5.57 -12.75 -30.26
CA ASN A 2 5.11 -11.41 -29.86
C ASN A 2 5.65 -11.04 -28.47
N TYR A 3 6.92 -11.36 -28.21
CA TYR A 3 7.59 -11.10 -26.93
C TYR A 3 7.89 -9.61 -26.70
N LEU A 4 7.87 -8.77 -27.75
CA LEU A 4 8.11 -7.34 -27.64
C LEU A 4 6.92 -6.55 -27.08
N VAL A 5 5.68 -7.02 -27.28
CA VAL A 5 4.49 -6.42 -26.64
C VAL A 5 4.56 -6.62 -25.12
N PHE A 6 5.09 -7.76 -24.68
CA PHE A 6 5.28 -8.08 -23.26
C PHE A 6 6.30 -7.16 -22.55
N LEU A 7 7.24 -6.56 -23.29
CA LEU A 7 8.32 -5.73 -22.71
C LEU A 7 8.05 -4.22 -22.81
N GLY A 8 7.31 -3.77 -23.84
CA GLY A 8 7.01 -2.34 -24.08
C GLY A 8 5.62 -1.90 -23.66
N ALA A 9 4.67 -2.84 -23.52
CA ALA A 9 3.33 -2.59 -23.00
C ALA A 9 3.12 -3.55 -21.84
N ILE A 10 3.67 -3.21 -20.66
CA ILE A 10 3.16 -3.74 -19.40
C ILE A 10 1.74 -3.17 -19.27
N GLY A 11 0.80 -3.79 -19.96
CA GLY A 11 -0.59 -3.41 -19.95
C GLY A 11 -1.19 -3.73 -18.60
N THR A 12 -2.34 -3.11 -18.32
CA THR A 12 -3.14 -3.41 -17.13
C THR A 12 -3.45 -4.90 -17.00
N THR A 13 -3.54 -5.61 -18.14
CA THR A 13 -3.78 -7.04 -18.24
C THR A 13 -2.64 -7.88 -17.68
N GLU A 14 -1.37 -7.65 -18.06
CA GLU A 14 -0.23 -8.37 -17.51
C GLU A 14 -0.09 -8.16 -16.01
N VAL A 15 -0.29 -6.93 -15.53
CA VAL A 15 -0.26 -6.61 -14.10
C VAL A 15 -1.33 -7.39 -13.35
N ILE A 16 -2.56 -7.45 -13.89
CA ILE A 16 -3.64 -8.26 -13.30
C ILE A 16 -3.27 -9.73 -13.22
N LEU A 17 -2.62 -10.28 -14.26
CA LEU A 17 -2.21 -11.68 -14.33
C LEU A 17 -1.13 -12.00 -13.29
N ILE A 18 -0.14 -11.13 -13.13
CA ILE A 18 0.92 -11.27 -12.11
C ILE A 18 0.30 -11.20 -10.71
N VAL A 19 -0.54 -10.20 -10.45
CA VAL A 19 -1.24 -10.06 -9.16
C VAL A 19 -2.09 -11.29 -8.86
N LEU A 20 -2.79 -11.84 -9.86
CA LEU A 20 -3.59 -13.05 -9.70
C LEU A 20 -2.73 -14.25 -9.29
N ILE A 21 -1.59 -14.47 -9.94
CA ILE A 21 -0.66 -15.55 -9.58
C ILE A 21 -0.12 -15.36 -8.16
N VAL A 22 0.31 -14.15 -7.81
CA VAL A 22 0.80 -13.83 -6.45
C VAL A 22 -0.30 -14.10 -5.42
N VAL A 23 -1.54 -13.71 -5.70
CA VAL A 23 -2.69 -13.96 -4.82
C VAL A 23 -3.02 -15.45 -4.71
N LEU A 24 -2.83 -16.25 -5.76
CA LEU A 24 -3.01 -17.71 -5.68
C LEU A 24 -1.93 -18.38 -4.83
N LEU A 25 -0.67 -17.92 -4.92
CA LEU A 25 0.45 -18.49 -4.16
C LEU A 25 0.44 -18.09 -2.69
N PHE A 26 0.17 -16.83 -2.39
CA PHE A 26 0.20 -16.29 -1.03
C PHE A 26 -1.19 -16.21 -0.38
N GLY A 27 -2.26 -16.27 -1.16
CA GLY A 27 -3.63 -16.01 -0.71
C GLY A 27 -3.93 -14.52 -0.63
N GLY A 28 -5.18 -14.13 -0.95
CA GLY A 28 -5.61 -12.72 -0.99
C GLY A 28 -5.55 -11.99 0.36
N ARG A 29 -5.36 -12.72 1.48
CA ARG A 29 -5.29 -12.14 2.83
C ARG A 29 -3.86 -11.81 3.26
N LYS A 30 -2.83 -12.47 2.73
CA LYS A 30 -1.44 -12.24 3.17
C LYS A 30 -0.87 -10.91 2.68
N ILE A 31 -1.17 -10.52 1.45
CA ILE A 31 -0.72 -9.22 0.89
C ILE A 31 -1.19 -8.03 1.76
N PRO A 32 -2.49 -7.86 2.09
CA PRO A 32 -2.94 -6.75 2.92
C PRO A 32 -2.45 -6.84 4.37
N GLU A 33 -2.26 -8.04 4.92
CA GLU A 33 -1.71 -8.24 6.27
C GLU A 33 -0.24 -7.80 6.35
N LEU A 34 0.58 -8.16 5.35
CA LEU A 34 1.96 -7.71 5.23
C LEU A 34 2.04 -6.20 5.00
N MET A 35 1.18 -5.64 4.14
CA MET A 35 1.11 -4.19 3.91
C MET A 35 0.74 -3.42 5.17
N LYS A 36 -0.18 -3.92 6.00
CA LYS A 36 -0.54 -3.30 7.27
C LYS A 36 0.64 -3.27 8.24
N GLY A 37 1.35 -4.39 8.40
CA GLY A 37 2.53 -4.47 9.26
C GLY A 37 3.68 -3.58 8.77
N LEU A 38 3.98 -3.61 7.47
CA LEU A 38 5.00 -2.76 6.85
C LEU A 38 4.62 -1.27 6.93
N GLY A 39 3.34 -0.94 6.75
CA GLY A 39 2.84 0.43 6.82
C GLY A 39 2.96 1.02 8.22
N GLN A 40 2.62 0.23 9.24
CA GLN A 40 2.80 0.61 10.65
C GLN A 40 4.29 0.80 10.98
N GLY A 41 5.14 -0.15 10.59
CA GLY A 41 6.59 -0.05 10.80
C GLY A 41 7.20 1.15 10.09
N LEU A 42 6.81 1.44 8.85
CA LEU A 42 7.27 2.62 8.11
C LEU A 42 6.74 3.92 8.72
N HIS A 43 5.51 3.91 9.25
CA HIS A 43 4.92 5.05 9.96
C HIS A 43 5.70 5.37 11.24
N GLU A 44 5.99 4.37 12.07
CA GLU A 44 6.80 4.51 13.28
C GLU A 44 8.25 4.91 12.96
N PHE A 45 8.85 4.30 11.93
CA PHE A 45 10.18 4.66 11.45
C PHE A 45 10.23 6.13 10.99
N LYS A 46 9.22 6.58 10.25
CA LYS A 46 9.10 7.98 9.80
C LYS A 46 8.86 8.94 10.96
N LYS A 47 8.15 8.52 12.00
CA LYS A 47 7.92 9.32 13.21
C LYS A 47 9.19 9.48 14.03
N ALA A 48 9.92 8.38 14.26
CA ALA A 48 11.20 8.39 14.96
C ALA A 48 12.28 9.15 14.17
N SER A 49 12.35 8.95 12.85
CA SER A 49 13.32 9.64 11.98
C SER A 49 13.02 11.13 11.80
N LYS A 50 11.78 11.58 12.01
CA LYS A 50 11.42 13.00 11.93
C LYS A 50 11.59 13.77 13.25
N GLY A 51 11.97 13.09 14.34
CA GLY A 51 12.22 13.71 15.64
C GLY A 51 11.03 14.50 16.16
N GLU A 52 10.11 13.83 16.87
CA GLU A 52 9.21 14.45 17.86
C GLU A 52 8.59 15.83 17.48
N THR A 53 8.10 16.05 16.25
CA THR A 53 7.26 17.23 15.97
C THR A 53 6.22 16.92 14.89
N GLN A 54 5.27 16.06 15.23
CA GLN A 54 3.91 16.23 14.73
C GLN A 54 2.96 15.56 15.72
N SER A 55 2.54 16.34 16.72
CA SER A 55 1.35 16.03 17.49
C SER A 55 0.17 15.93 16.52
N ASN A 56 -0.45 14.76 16.55
CA ASN A 56 -1.89 14.57 16.46
C ASN A 56 -2.62 15.47 15.46
N ASN A 57 -2.89 14.95 14.28
CA ASN A 57 -4.00 15.41 13.47
C ASN A 57 -4.79 14.19 13.01
N ASP A 58 -5.52 13.60 13.95
CA ASP A 58 -6.77 12.93 13.61
C ASP A 58 -7.83 13.33 14.63
N ASN A 59 -8.92 13.89 14.10
CA ASN A 59 -10.26 14.09 14.69
C ASN A 59 -10.54 15.40 15.46
N THR A 60 -10.94 16.45 14.72
CA THR A 60 -12.08 17.28 15.12
C THR A 60 -13.06 17.32 13.95
N SER A 61 -14.03 16.41 14.01
CA SER A 61 -15.35 16.65 13.44
C SER A 61 -15.85 17.97 14.01
N THR A 62 -16.05 18.96 13.15
CA THR A 62 -16.66 20.23 13.49
C THR A 62 -18.12 19.99 13.86
N GLU A 63 -18.38 19.70 15.14
CA GLU A 63 -19.71 19.80 15.73
C GLU A 63 -19.70 20.87 16.83
N VAL A 64 -20.65 21.81 16.68
CA VAL A 64 -21.23 22.74 17.67
C VAL A 64 -20.44 23.98 18.12
N LYS A 65 -20.83 25.15 17.57
CA LYS A 65 -21.13 26.40 18.31
C LYS A 65 -22.26 27.11 17.55
N LYS A 66 -23.51 27.11 18.05
CA LYS A 66 -24.13 28.04 19.02
C LYS A 66 -23.95 29.51 18.67
#